data_AF-A0A699V9Q3-F1
#
_entry.id   AF-A0A699V9Q3-F1
#
_cell.length_a   1.000
_cell.length_b   1.000
_cell.length_c   1.000
_cell.angle_alpha   90.00
_cell.angle_beta   90.00
_cell.angle_gamma   90.00
#
_symmetry.space_group_name_H-M   'P 1'
#
loop_
_entity.id
_entity.type
_entity.pdbx_description
1 polymer ?
#
loop_
_entity_poly.entity_id
_entity_poly.type
_entity_poly.pdbx_seq_one_letter_code
_entity_poly.pdbx_strand_id
1 'polypeptide(L)'
;GFPIFLAHITTKEIEDKSEKKRLEDVPMVQDFPEDKSKEKRIEDVPIVQDFLEVFPKDLSGVPLIRPVEIQIDLVPGAAPVARAPYRLAPSEMKELVEQLKEISDKCFIRPSSSP
;
A
#
# COMPACT_ATOMS: atom_id res chain seq x y z
N GLY A 1 7.87 27.40 3.79
CA GLY A 1 7.03 26.22 4.08
C GLY A 1 6.53 25.65 2.77
N PHE A 2 6.40 24.34 2.66
CA PHE A 2 5.83 23.71 1.46
C PHE A 2 4.30 23.81 1.51
N PRO A 3 3.62 24.13 0.40
CA PRO A 3 2.16 24.06 0.36
C PRO A 3 1.75 22.58 0.48
N ILE A 4 1.05 22.26 1.56
CA ILE A 4 0.39 20.97 1.76
C ILE A 4 -1.00 21.12 1.15
N PHE A 5 -1.36 20.27 0.20
CA PHE A 5 -2.71 20.22 -0.33
C PHE A 5 -3.57 19.34 0.57
N LEU A 6 -4.65 19.91 1.09
CA LEU A 6 -5.72 19.12 1.68
C LEU A 6 -6.55 18.52 0.55
N ALA A 7 -6.80 17.22 0.63
CA ALA A 7 -7.75 16.53 -0.21
C ALA A 7 -8.64 15.70 0.70
N HIS A 8 -9.90 15.50 0.31
CA HIS A 8 -10.77 14.55 0.99
C HIS A 8 -10.82 13.25 0.19
N ILE A 9 -10.70 12.14 0.91
CA ILE A 9 -10.73 10.80 0.32
C ILE A 9 -12.15 10.28 0.45
N THR A 10 -12.84 10.12 -0.68
CA THR A 10 -14.21 9.59 -0.73
C THR A 10 -14.18 8.18 -1.30
N THR A 11 -14.71 7.22 -0.55
CA THR A 11 -14.94 5.84 -0.99
C THR A 11 -16.34 5.73 -1.59
N LYS A 12 -16.47 5.43 -2.89
CA LYS A 12 -17.76 5.12 -3.51
C LYS A 12 -17.94 3.60 -3.53
N GLU A 13 -18.79 3.07 -2.66
CA GLU A 13 -19.14 1.66 -2.67
C GLU A 13 -19.99 1.34 -3.92
N ILE A 14 -19.59 0.29 -4.64
CA ILE A 14 -20.49 -0.44 -5.53
C ILE A 14 -21.30 -1.32 -4.59
N GLU A 15 -22.62 -1.11 -4.53
CA GLU A 15 -23.52 -1.74 -3.56
C GLU A 15 -23.37 -3.27 -3.54
N ASP A 16 -22.64 -3.78 -2.55
CA ASP A 16 -22.72 -5.15 -2.07
C ASP A 16 -23.24 -5.13 -0.63
N LYS A 17 -24.42 -5.71 -0.44
CA LYS A 17 -25.07 -5.85 0.86
C LYS A 17 -24.43 -7.00 1.62
N SER A 18 -23.31 -6.77 2.29
CA SER A 18 -22.82 -7.72 3.29
C SER A 18 -22.43 -7.02 4.60
N GLU A 19 -22.97 -7.55 5.70
CA GLU A 19 -23.09 -6.89 6.99
C GLU A 19 -21.74 -6.72 7.72
N LYS A 20 -21.61 -5.57 8.38
CA LYS A 20 -20.52 -5.15 9.27
C LYS A 20 -20.24 -6.19 10.36
N LYS A 21 -18.97 -6.58 10.50
CA LYS A 21 -18.45 -7.18 11.74
C LYS A 21 -17.35 -6.28 12.30
N ARG A 22 -17.63 -5.61 13.42
CA ARG A 22 -16.62 -4.89 14.20
C ARG A 22 -15.82 -5.92 14.99
N LEU A 23 -14.50 -5.88 14.86
CA LEU A 23 -13.57 -6.72 15.62
C LEU A 23 -12.99 -5.85 16.73
N GLU A 24 -13.78 -5.69 17.77
CA GLU A 24 -13.37 -5.09 19.04
C GLU A 24 -13.29 -6.28 20.01
N ASP A 25 -12.29 -6.29 20.89
CA ASP A 25 -11.99 -7.33 21.90
C ASP A 25 -10.95 -8.41 21.53
N VAL A 26 -9.83 -8.03 20.89
CA VAL A 26 -8.58 -8.81 21.02
C VAL A 26 -7.74 -8.18 22.13
N PRO A 27 -7.48 -8.87 23.26
CA PRO A 27 -6.60 -8.34 24.28
C PRO A 27 -5.17 -8.32 23.76
N MET A 28 -4.66 -7.12 23.48
CA MET A 28 -3.28 -6.88 23.05
C MET A 28 -2.36 -6.91 24.27
N VAL A 29 -2.04 -8.09 24.77
CA VAL A 29 -0.85 -8.30 25.61
C VAL A 29 -0.30 -9.69 25.34
N GLN A 30 0.82 -9.77 24.63
CA GLN A 30 1.75 -10.89 24.78
C GLN A 30 3.16 -10.34 24.78
N ASP A 31 3.79 -10.42 25.95
CA ASP A 31 5.22 -10.20 26.13
C ASP A 31 5.98 -11.23 25.29
N PHE A 32 6.71 -10.77 24.28
CA PHE A 32 7.56 -11.63 23.47
C PHE A 32 8.86 -11.92 24.26
N PRO A 33 9.15 -13.18 24.63
CA PRO A 33 10.46 -13.51 25.18
C PRO A 33 11.52 -13.35 24.09
N GLU A 34 12.49 -12.49 24.36
CA GLU A 34 13.56 -12.10 23.45
C GLU A 34 14.62 -13.22 23.34
N ASP A 35 14.34 -14.26 22.55
CA ASP A 35 15.31 -15.32 22.25
C ASP A 35 16.15 -14.97 21.01
N LYS A 36 17.43 -14.67 21.25
CA LYS A 36 18.46 -14.15 20.34
C LYS A 36 19.11 -15.21 19.44
N SER A 37 18.46 -16.34 19.17
CA SER A 37 19.05 -17.35 18.30
C SER A 37 18.09 -17.83 17.22
N LYS A 38 18.60 -17.83 15.99
CA LYS A 38 18.00 -18.25 14.72
C LYS A 38 17.21 -17.17 14.00
N GLU A 39 17.56 -17.00 12.74
CA GLU A 39 16.89 -16.20 11.72
C GLU A 39 15.47 -16.77 11.54
N LYS A 40 14.54 -16.36 12.41
CA LYS A 40 13.14 -16.82 12.39
C LYS A 40 12.49 -16.23 11.15
N ARG A 41 12.03 -17.09 10.25
CA ARG A 41 11.32 -16.62 9.06
C ARG A 41 9.92 -16.18 9.49
N ILE A 42 9.31 -15.24 8.76
CA ILE A 42 7.99 -14.70 9.13
C ILE A 42 6.93 -15.83 9.13
N GLU A 43 7.14 -16.87 8.33
CA GLU A 43 6.31 -18.09 8.28
C GLU A 43 6.38 -18.94 9.56
N ASP A 44 7.33 -18.69 10.47
CA ASP A 44 7.45 -19.40 11.74
C ASP A 44 6.54 -18.80 12.83
N VAL A 45 5.93 -17.64 12.57
CA VAL A 45 4.97 -17.02 13.48
C VAL A 45 3.63 -17.75 13.35
N PRO A 46 3.06 -18.31 14.44
CA PRO A 46 1.83 -19.12 14.37
C PRO A 46 0.68 -18.41 13.66
N ILE A 47 0.50 -17.11 13.91
CA ILE A 47 -0.54 -16.32 13.25
C ILE A 47 -0.31 -16.15 11.74
N VAL A 48 0.93 -16.17 11.27
CA VAL A 48 1.23 -16.06 9.83
C VAL A 48 0.91 -17.38 9.13
N GLN A 49 1.14 -18.52 9.79
CA GLN A 49 0.79 -19.84 9.24
C GLN A 49 -0.71 -19.98 8.98
N ASP A 50 -1.53 -19.42 9.87
CA ASP A 50 -2.98 -19.42 9.73
C ASP A 50 -3.49 -18.53 8.58
N PHE A 51 -2.67 -17.57 8.12
CA PHE A 51 -3.04 -16.58 7.10
C PHE A 51 -2.00 -16.44 5.98
N LEU A 52 -1.39 -17.54 5.52
CA LEU A 52 -0.37 -17.48 4.46
C LEU A 52 -0.87 -16.86 3.15
N GLU A 53 -2.18 -16.90 2.88
CA GLU A 53 -2.81 -16.26 1.72
C GLU A 53 -2.71 -14.72 1.76
N VAL A 54 -2.75 -14.10 2.95
CA VAL A 54 -2.67 -12.63 3.09
C VAL A 54 -1.24 -12.13 3.25
N PHE A 55 -0.28 -13.03 3.43
CA PHE A 55 1.17 -12.75 3.48
C PHE A 55 1.93 -13.47 2.35
N PRO A 56 1.61 -13.22 1.07
CA PRO A 56 2.34 -13.82 -0.03
C PRO A 56 3.78 -13.28 -0.08
N LYS A 57 4.73 -14.15 -0.47
CA LYS A 57 6.15 -13.78 -0.64
C LYS A 57 6.38 -12.75 -1.75
N ASP A 58 5.49 -12.74 -2.74
CA ASP A 58 5.50 -11.80 -3.85
C ASP A 58 4.25 -10.92 -3.81
N LEU A 59 4.39 -9.65 -4.19
CA LEU A 59 3.24 -8.77 -4.41
C LEU A 59 2.37 -9.36 -5.53
N SER A 60 1.18 -9.86 -5.20
CA SER A 60 0.15 -10.15 -6.19
C SER A 60 -0.27 -8.81 -6.83
N GLY A 61 -0.55 -8.80 -8.13
CA GLY A 61 -0.97 -7.57 -8.82
C GLY A 61 -2.20 -6.91 -8.17
N VAL A 62 -2.54 -5.69 -8.60
CA VAL A 62 -3.71 -5.00 -8.05
C VAL A 62 -4.93 -5.93 -8.12
N PRO A 63 -5.66 -6.18 -7.02
CA PRO A 63 -6.94 -6.84 -7.11
C PRO A 63 -7.83 -5.97 -8.00
N LEU A 64 -8.05 -6.44 -9.22
CA LEU A 64 -8.72 -5.70 -10.31
C LEU A 64 -10.12 -5.22 -9.90
N ILE A 65 -10.69 -5.83 -8.85
CA ILE A 65 -12.02 -5.58 -8.33
C ILE A 65 -11.86 -5.19 -6.85
N ARG A 66 -11.72 -3.90 -6.59
CA ARG A 66 -12.09 -3.35 -5.28
C ARG A 66 -13.59 -3.07 -5.34
N PRO A 67 -14.38 -3.42 -4.32
CA PRO A 67 -15.82 -3.08 -4.28
C PRO A 67 -16.04 -1.56 -4.19
N VAL A 68 -14.98 -0.78 -4.03
CA VAL A 68 -15.00 0.65 -3.81
C VAL A 68 -14.05 1.34 -4.78
N GLU A 69 -14.55 2.34 -5.50
CA GLU A 69 -13.72 3.29 -6.23
C GLU A 69 -13.22 4.37 -5.26
N ILE A 70 -11.91 4.58 -5.21
CA ILE A 70 -11.30 5.63 -4.39
C ILE A 70 -11.26 6.90 -5.22
N GLN A 71 -11.95 7.94 -4.78
CA GLN A 71 -11.93 9.27 -5.39
C GLN A 71 -11.17 10.25 -4.49
N ILE A 72 -10.27 11.02 -5.11
CA ILE A 72 -9.52 12.09 -4.46
C ILE A 72 -10.12 13.38 -4.98
N ASP A 73 -10.97 14.03 -4.19
CA ASP A 73 -11.46 15.34 -4.59
C ASP A 73 -10.61 16.43 -3.94
N LEU A 74 -10.29 17.42 -4.77
CA LEU A 74 -9.46 18.55 -4.38
C LEU A 74 -10.31 19.61 -3.68
N VAL A 75 -9.75 20.24 -2.64
CA VAL A 75 -10.37 21.44 -2.07
C VAL A 75 -10.47 22.54 -3.14
N PRO A 76 -11.56 23.33 -3.17
CA PRO A 76 -11.70 24.42 -4.13
C PRO A 76 -10.49 25.37 -4.09
N GLY A 77 -9.88 25.62 -5.25
CA GLY A 77 -8.68 26.45 -5.39
C GLY A 77 -7.34 25.72 -5.29
N ALA A 78 -7.32 24.41 -5.00
CA ALA A 78 -6.12 23.60 -5.13
C ALA A 78 -5.74 23.43 -6.62
N ALA A 79 -4.46 23.60 -6.92
CA ALA A 79 -3.90 23.41 -8.26
C ALA A 79 -2.88 22.27 -8.25
N PRO A 80 -2.72 21.52 -9.36
CA PRO A 80 -1.64 20.54 -9.51
C PRO A 80 -0.27 21.17 -9.26
N VAL A 81 0.66 20.36 -8.73
CA VAL A 81 2.03 20.79 -8.50
C VAL A 81 3.00 19.91 -9.25
N ALA A 82 3.59 20.49 -10.30
CA ALA A 82 4.72 19.91 -10.99
C ALA A 82 6.03 20.27 -10.28
N ARG A 83 6.86 19.26 -10.01
CA ARG A 83 8.21 19.44 -9.47
C ARG A 83 9.19 18.58 -10.25
N ALA A 84 10.41 19.08 -10.38
CA ALA A 84 11.49 18.28 -10.94
C ALA A 84 11.78 17.07 -10.03
N PRO A 85 12.02 15.87 -10.59
CA PRO A 85 12.49 14.73 -9.81
C PRO A 85 13.81 15.04 -9.11
N TYR A 86 14.06 14.36 -7.99
CA TYR A 86 15.33 14.48 -7.28
C TYR A 86 16.50 13.92 -8.09
N ARG A 87 17.70 14.45 -7.87
CA ARG A 87 18.93 13.89 -8.45
C ARG A 87 19.29 12.61 -7.68
N LEU A 88 19.52 11.53 -8.42
CA LEU A 88 19.90 10.23 -7.89
C LEU A 88 21.28 9.83 -8.41
N ALA A 89 22.03 9.09 -7.62
CA ALA A 89 23.25 8.43 -8.08
C ALA A 89 22.90 7.31 -9.08
N PRO A 90 23.86 6.87 -9.94
CA PRO A 90 23.59 5.82 -10.92
C PRO A 90 23.07 4.50 -10.33
N SER A 91 23.53 4.11 -9.13
CA SER A 91 23.07 2.89 -8.43
C SER A 91 21.62 3.00 -7.99
N GLU A 92 21.22 4.14 -7.41
CA GLU A 92 19.85 4.41 -6.95
C GLU A 92 18.89 4.47 -8.15
N MET A 93 19.31 5.08 -9.26
CA MET A 93 18.50 5.12 -10.48
C MET A 93 18.26 3.71 -11.05
N LYS A 94 19.27 2.84 -11.02
CA LYS A 94 19.13 1.45 -11.48
C LYS A 94 18.10 0.70 -10.64
N GLU A 95 18.20 0.80 -9.31
CA GLU A 95 17.27 0.17 -8.38
C GLU A 95 15.85 0.69 -8.58
N LEU A 96 15.68 2.02 -8.71
CA LEU A 96 14.37 2.63 -8.94
C LEU A 96 13.72 2.11 -10.24
N VAL A 97 14.49 1.99 -11.33
CA VAL A 97 13.98 1.46 -12.60
C VAL A 97 13.56 0.00 -12.48
N GLU A 98 14.31 -0.82 -11.73
CA GLU A 98 13.96 -2.21 -11.47
C GLU A 98 12.65 -2.33 -10.68
N GLN A 99 12.49 -1.53 -9.63
CA GLN A 99 11.25 -1.46 -8.85
C GLN A 99 10.06 -0.98 -9.69
N LEU A 100 10.24 0.10 -10.47
CA LEU A 100 9.20 0.63 -11.36
C LEU A 100 8.75 -0.42 -12.38
N LYS A 101 9.68 -1.19 -12.93
CA LYS A 101 9.37 -2.30 -13.85
C LYS A 101 8.53 -3.37 -13.14
N GLU A 102 8.94 -3.81 -11.96
CA GLU A 102 8.21 -4.83 -11.19
C GLU A 102 6.76 -4.40 -10.92
N ILE A 103 6.54 -3.17 -10.44
CA ILE A 103 5.19 -2.68 -10.13
C ILE A 103 4.37 -2.38 -11.39
N SER A 104 5.02 -2.06 -12.52
CA SER A 104 4.36 -1.91 -13.82
C SER A 104 3.91 -3.27 -14.38
N ASP A 105 4.78 -4.28 -14.33
CA ASP A 105 4.49 -5.65 -14.79
C ASP A 105 3.33 -6.27 -13.98
N LYS A 106 3.19 -5.85 -12.72
CA LYS A 106 2.09 -6.22 -11.81
C LYS A 106 0.84 -5.31 -11.92
N CYS A 107 0.81 -4.39 -12.88
CA CYS A 107 -0.31 -3.47 -13.16
C CYS A 107 -0.67 -2.49 -12.02
N PHE A 108 0.24 -2.22 -11.09
CA PHE A 108 0.02 -1.21 -10.03
C PHE A 108 0.10 0.22 -10.57
N ILE A 109 0.93 0.44 -11.58
CA ILE A 109 1.10 1.72 -12.25
C ILE A 109 0.99 1.55 -13.75
N ARG A 110 0.74 2.66 -14.44
CA ARG A 110 0.81 2.77 -15.89
C ARG A 110 1.37 4.13 -16.28
N PRO A 111 1.94 4.28 -17.49
CA PRO A 111 2.30 5.58 -18.02
C PRO A 111 1.10 6.54 -17.98
N SER A 112 1.36 7.81 -17.62
CA SER A 112 0.33 8.84 -17.54
C SER A 112 0.89 10.20 -17.98
N SER A 113 -0.01 11.13 -18.28
CA SER A 113 0.31 12.53 -18.55
C SER A 113 -0.46 13.38 -17.56
N SER A 114 0.21 13.85 -16.52
CA SER A 114 -0.37 14.72 -15.49
C SER A 114 -0.12 16.19 -15.82
N PRO A 115 -1.08 17.09 -15.54
CA PRO A 115 -0.96 18.54 -15.80
C PRO A 115 0.01 19.26 -14.86
#